data_AF-X1A3I3-F1
#
_entry.id   AF-X1A3I3-F1
#
_cell.length_a   1.000
_cell.length_b   1.000
_cell.length_c   1.000
_cell.angle_alpha   90.00
_cell.angle_beta   90.00
_cell.angle_gamma   90.00
#
_symmetry.space_group_name_H-M   'P 1'
#
loop_
_entity.id
_entity.type
_entity.pdbx_description
1 polymer ?
#
loop_
_entity_poly.entity_id
_entity_poly.type
_entity_poly.pdbx_seq_one_letter_code
_entity_poly.pdbx_strand_id
1 'polypeptide(L)'
;GLEIVNISDPTDPYKIGGFDDGGHTRNLFVKNNLVFLIDIDEGLEILELSTRNPNIQPEIIIVVVVSCSIPIIVVGGYFIYRRVRKRTV
;
A
#
# COMPACT_ATOMS: atom_id res chain seq x y z
N GLY A 1 1.75 5.38 -7.44
CA GLY A 1 1.79 4.02 -8.01
C GLY A 1 2.68 3.04 -7.24
N LEU A 2 2.39 1.75 -7.40
CA LEU A 2 3.06 0.55 -6.90
C LEU A 2 3.63 -0.26 -8.08
N GLU A 3 4.86 -0.75 -7.96
CA GLU A 3 5.44 -1.70 -8.91
C GLU A 3 5.75 -3.02 -8.21
N ILE A 4 5.47 -4.14 -8.89
CA ILE A 4 5.73 -5.49 -8.38
C ILE A 4 6.79 -6.12 -9.25
N VAL A 5 7.90 -6.48 -8.63
CA VAL A 5 9.06 -7.09 -9.26
C VAL A 5 9.26 -8.49 -8.69
N ASN A 6 9.38 -9.49 -9.56
CA ASN A 6 9.85 -10.79 -9.15
C ASN A 6 11.37 -10.74 -8.95
N ILE A 7 11.81 -11.16 -7.76
CA ILE A 7 13.22 -11.21 -7.35
C ILE A 7 13.66 -12.63 -6.98
N SER A 8 12.96 -13.66 -7.48
CA SER A 8 13.28 -15.07 -7.21
C SER A 8 14.66 -15.46 -7.72
N ASP A 9 15.09 -14.86 -8.84
CA ASP A 9 16.48 -14.82 -9.26
C ASP A 9 17.05 -13.42 -8.98
N PRO A 10 17.96 -13.27 -8.00
CA PRO A 10 18.57 -11.97 -7.69
C PRO A 10 19.41 -11.38 -8.83
N THR A 11 19.80 -12.19 -9.82
CA THR A 11 20.62 -11.75 -10.96
C THR A 11 19.79 -11.27 -12.15
N ASP A 12 18.51 -11.63 -12.21
CA ASP A 12 17.57 -11.25 -13.28
C ASP A 12 16.19 -10.88 -12.73
N PRO A 13 16.07 -9.75 -11.99
CA PRO A 13 14.79 -9.27 -11.50
C PRO A 13 13.94 -8.71 -12.66
N TYR A 14 12.64 -9.03 -12.69
CA TYR A 14 11.74 -8.56 -13.73
C TYR A 14 10.37 -8.15 -13.19
N LYS A 15 9.76 -7.14 -13.83
CA LYS A 15 8.43 -6.63 -13.47
C LYS A 15 7.36 -7.68 -13.79
N ILE A 16 6.50 -7.97 -12.81
CA ILE A 16 5.36 -8.89 -12.96
C ILE A 16 4.01 -8.20 -12.85
N GLY A 17 3.98 -6.95 -12.40
CA GLY A 17 2.75 -6.19 -12.24
C GLY A 17 2.97 -4.81 -11.66
N GLY A 18 1.87 -4.13 -11.41
CA GLY A 18 1.85 -2.82 -10.79
C GLY A 18 0.43 -2.30 -10.65
N PHE A 19 0.31 -1.21 -9.91
CA PHE A 19 -0.93 -0.49 -9.72
C PHE A 19 -0.64 1.00 -9.78
N ASP A 20 -1.37 1.73 -10.60
CA ASP A 20 -1.24 3.17 -10.71
C ASP A 20 -2.63 3.76 -10.92
N ASP A 21 -3.08 4.52 -9.94
CA ASP A 21 -4.34 5.23 -9.93
C ASP A 21 -4.16 6.73 -10.20
N GLY A 22 -2.93 7.16 -10.51
CA GLY A 22 -2.58 8.56 -10.76
C GLY A 22 -2.30 9.37 -9.50
N GLY A 23 -2.35 8.76 -8.30
CA GLY A 23 -2.03 9.40 -7.03
C GLY A 23 -0.54 9.43 -6.68
N HIS A 24 -0.22 10.19 -5.64
CA HIS A 24 1.13 10.32 -5.08
C HIS A 24 1.35 9.41 -3.87
N THR A 25 1.70 8.15 -4.14
CA THR A 25 2.08 7.19 -3.10
C THR A 25 3.32 7.64 -2.33
N ARG A 26 3.18 7.90 -1.03
CA ARG A 26 4.25 8.36 -0.14
C ARG A 26 4.90 7.25 0.66
N ASN A 27 4.13 6.22 0.98
CA ASN A 27 4.59 5.11 1.81
C ASN A 27 3.84 3.84 1.47
N LEU A 28 4.48 2.69 1.70
CA LEU A 28 3.85 1.39 1.55
C LEU A 28 4.23 0.47 2.71
N PHE A 29 3.32 -0.42 3.05
CA PHE A 29 3.56 -1.50 3.99
C PHE A 29 2.95 -2.78 3.45
N VAL A 30 3.64 -3.92 3.63
CA VAL A 30 3.17 -5.22 3.16
C VAL A 30 3.00 -6.14 4.36
N LYS A 31 1.83 -6.77 4.46
CA LYS A 31 1.56 -7.82 5.45
C LYS A 31 0.75 -8.92 4.80
N ASN A 32 1.33 -10.12 4.77
CA ASN A 32 0.78 -11.25 4.05
C ASN A 32 0.57 -10.88 2.57
N ASN A 33 -0.65 -11.00 2.04
CA ASN A 33 -0.98 -10.63 0.67
C ASN A 33 -1.60 -9.21 0.56
N LEU A 34 -1.59 -8.44 1.65
CA LEU A 34 -2.14 -7.09 1.66
C LEU A 34 -1.03 -6.05 1.54
N VAL A 35 -1.21 -5.12 0.61
CA VAL A 35 -0.39 -3.91 0.47
C VAL A 35 -1.20 -2.72 0.93
N PHE A 36 -0.63 -1.95 1.85
CA PHE A 36 -1.21 -0.73 2.39
C PHE A 36 -0.45 0.45 1.76
N LEU A 37 -1.10 1.20 0.89
CA LEU A 37 -0.53 2.38 0.22
C LEU A 37 -1.05 3.65 0.88
N ILE A 38 -0.15 4.55 1.25
CA ILE A 38 -0.54 5.90 1.66
C ILE A 38 -0.39 6.80 0.44
N ASP A 39 -1.51 7.17 -0.14
CA ASP A 39 -1.62 8.20 -1.16
C ASP A 39 -1.92 9.56 -0.52
N ILE A 40 -1.22 10.60 -0.98
CA ILE A 40 -1.39 11.96 -0.45
C ILE A 40 -2.77 12.52 -0.81
N ASP A 41 -3.29 12.15 -1.97
CA ASP A 41 -4.50 12.71 -2.55
C ASP A 41 -5.72 11.85 -2.19
N GLU A 42 -5.58 10.52 -2.18
CA GLU A 42 -6.69 9.57 -1.99
C GLU A 42 -6.77 8.97 -0.56
N GLY A 43 -5.68 9.02 0.23
CA GLY A 43 -5.64 8.53 1.61
C GLY A 43 -4.95 7.18 1.76
N LEU A 44 -5.61 6.20 2.39
CA LEU A 44 -5.05 4.85 2.57
C LEU A 44 -5.77 3.86 1.64
N GLU A 45 -5.06 3.31 0.67
CA GLU A 45 -5.54 2.19 -0.13
C GLU A 45 -5.01 0.86 0.43
N ILE A 46 -5.86 -0.16 0.38
CA ILE A 46 -5.51 -1.53 0.73
C ILE A 46 -5.76 -2.40 -0.51
N LEU A 47 -4.67 -2.97 -1.02
CA LEU A 47 -4.66 -3.83 -2.20
C LEU A 47 -4.46 -5.29 -1.80
N GLU A 48 -5.13 -6.21 -2.48
CA GLU A 48 -4.79 -7.64 -2.44
C GLU A 48 -3.82 -8.00 -3.55
N LEU A 49 -2.72 -8.66 -3.20
CA LEU A 49 -1.83 -9.33 -4.14
C LEU A 49 -2.32 -10.76 -4.35
N SER A 50 -3.19 -10.94 -5.34
CA SER A 50 -3.62 -12.27 -5.75
C SER A 50 -2.57 -12.92 -6.65
N THR A 51 -1.87 -13.92 -6.12
CA THR A 51 -0.93 -14.77 -6.89
C THR A 51 -1.65 -15.76 -7.81
N ARG A 52 -2.99 -15.78 -7.82
CA ARG A 52 -3.79 -16.64 -8.70
C ARG A 52 -3.79 -16.16 -10.15
N ASN A 53 -3.39 -14.91 -10.41
CA ASN A 53 -3.23 -14.36 -11.75
C ASN A 53 -1.74 -14.32 -12.12
N PRO A 54 -1.31 -14.93 -13.24
CA PRO A 54 0.10 -14.91 -13.66
C PRO A 54 0.67 -13.51 -13.93
N ASN A 55 -0.19 -12.50 -14.15
CA ASN A 55 0.20 -11.11 -14.39
C ASN A 55 0.06 -10.22 -13.14
N ILE A 56 0.06 -10.80 -11.93
CA ILE A 56 -0.19 -10.18 -10.61
C ILE A 56 -0.70 -8.73 -10.71
N GLN A 57 -2.00 -8.59 -10.93
CA GLN A 57 -2.67 -7.30 -10.90
C GLN A 57 -3.21 -7.10 -9.48
N PRO A 58 -2.73 -6.09 -8.74
CA PRO A 58 -3.30 -5.76 -7.44
C PRO A 58 -4.75 -5.34 -7.62
N GLU A 59 -5.64 -5.88 -6.81
CA GLU A 59 -7.03 -5.43 -6.75
C GLU A 59 -7.22 -4.54 -5.52
N ILE A 60 -7.79 -3.34 -5.71
CA ILE A 60 -8.19 -2.50 -4.59
C ILE A 60 -9.34 -3.20 -3.85
N ILE A 61 -9.12 -3.53 -2.58
CA ILE A 61 -10.17 -4.07 -1.73
C ILE A 61 -10.88 -2.91 -1.01
N ILE A 62 -10.10 -1.96 -0.48
CA ILE A 62 -10.60 -0.90 0.40
C ILE A 62 -9.83 0.38 0.13
N VAL A 63 -10.56 1.50 0.07
CA VAL A 63 -10.00 2.85 0.19
C VAL A 63 -10.54 3.47 1.46
N VAL A 64 -9.65 3.93 2.32
CA VAL A 64 -9.99 4.67 3.53
C VAL A 64 -9.46 6.09 3.37
N VAL A 65 -10.36 7.05 3.23
CA VAL A 65 -9.99 8.46 3.18
C VAL A 65 -9.50 8.89 4.56
N VAL A 66 -8.20 9.11 4.68
CA VAL A 66 -7.57 9.61 5.91
C VAL A 66 -6.99 10.99 5.61
N SER A 67 -7.55 12.04 6.21
CA SER A 67 -7.04 13.41 6.01
C SER A 67 -5.54 13.49 6.37
N CYS A 68 -4.80 14.06 5.43
CA CYS A 68 -3.37 13.89 5.19
C CYS A 68 -2.42 14.32 6.33
N SER A 69 -1.21 13.75 6.27
CA SER A 69 -0.02 13.92 7.13
C SER A 69 0.13 12.92 8.28
N ILE A 70 0.11 11.63 7.96
CA ILE A 70 0.52 10.59 8.92
C ILE A 70 1.94 10.12 8.57
N PRO A 71 2.93 10.31 9.47
CA PRO A 71 4.28 9.82 9.25
C PRO A 71 4.44 8.33 9.58
N ILE A 72 3.51 7.74 10.34
CA ILE A 72 3.65 6.37 10.88
C ILE A 72 2.27 5.71 10.93
N ILE A 73 2.09 4.65 10.14
CA ILE A 73 1.01 3.68 10.30
C ILE A 73 1.63 2.42 10.91
N VAL A 74 1.04 1.93 12.00
CA VAL A 74 1.36 0.60 12.55
C VAL A 74 0.17 -0.31 12.27
N VAL A 75 0.44 -1.49 11.72
CA VAL A 75 -0.57 -2.52 11.47
C VAL A 75 -0.43 -3.61 12.53
N GLY A 76 -1.46 -3.77 13.37
CA GLY A 76 -1.52 -4.79 14.42
C GLY A 76 -2.85 -5.55 14.35
N GLY A 77 -2.80 -6.89 14.19
CA GLY A 77 -4.01 -7.67 13.91
C GLY A 77 -4.76 -7.15 12.68
N TYR A 78 -6.04 -6.80 12.86
CA TYR A 78 -6.96 -6.20 11.88
C TYR A 78 -7.07 -4.66 12.00
N PHE A 79 -6.24 -4.01 12.82
CA PHE A 79 -6.36 -2.58 13.11
C PHE A 79 -5.21 -1.77 12.53
N ILE A 80 -5.55 -0.58 12.04
CA ILE A 80 -4.63 0.46 11.59
C ILE A 80 -4.56 1.53 12.67
N TYR A 81 -3.36 1.78 13.18
CA TYR A 81 -3.14 2.79 14.22
C TYR A 81 -2.48 4.03 13.63
N ARG A 82 -3.05 5.20 13.94
CA ARG A 82 -2.45 6.49 13.60
C ARG A 82 -2.15 7.31 14.86
N ARG A 83 -1.01 8.00 14.86
CA ARG A 83 -0.69 8.97 15.90
C ARG A 83 -1.53 10.24 15.68
N VAL A 84 -2.44 10.54 16.59
CA VAL A 84 -3.19 11.81 16.60
C VAL A 84 -2.45 12.79 17.52
N ARG A 85 -2.01 13.94 17.00
CA ARG A 85 -1.50 15.03 17.83
C ARG A 85 -2.69 15.83 18.35
N LYS A 86 -2.82 15.99 19.67
CA LYS A 86 -3.74 16.97 20.24
C LYS A 86 -3.16 18.37 19.98
N ARG A 87 -3.96 19.29 19.45
CA ARG A 87 -3.63 20.73 19.55
C ARG A 87 -3.72 21.11 21.01
N THR A 88 -2.60 21.51 21.60
CA THR A 88 -2.63 22.25 22.87
C THR A 88 -3.16 23.65 22.53
N VAL A 89 -4.15 24.12 23.31
CA VAL A 89 -4.80 25.43 23.15
C VAL A 89 -3.84 26.55 23.54
#